data_AF-A0A2K9IY06-F1
#
_entry.id   AF-A0A2K9IY06-F1
#
_cell.length_a   1.000
_cell.length_b   1.000
_cell.length_c   1.000
_cell.angle_alpha   90.00
_cell.angle_beta   90.00
_cell.angle_gamma   90.00
#
_symmetry.space_group_name_H-M   'P 1'
#
loop_
_entity.id
_entity.type
_entity.pdbx_description
1 polymer ?
#
loop_
_entity_poly.entity_id
_entity_poly.type
_entity_poly.pdbx_seq_one_letter_code
_entity_poly.pdbx_strand_id
1 'polypeptide(L)'
;MIKWFRRLNKIYLPLSKPIATVIKDKNYKTQSDDVYNRYKEKHHKSMKAPFILVPPKRAKDKISFRDLLEKTDKETKSLELMVSNISDDAAGKIRFPDPIANNPNLIQSIDLIGIHENHHFLLCKKWVNTKINS
;
A
#
# COMPACT_ATOMS: atom_id res chain seq x y z
N MET A 1 -3.20 2.10 -4.19
CA MET A 1 -3.23 1.52 -2.83
C MET A 1 -3.07 2.60 -1.76
N ILE A 2 -2.05 3.46 -1.89
CA ILE A 2 -1.67 4.47 -0.88
C ILE A 2 -2.79 5.46 -0.49
N LYS A 3 -3.49 6.09 -1.45
CA LYS A 3 -4.61 7.01 -1.14
C LYS A 3 -5.73 6.36 -0.32
N TRP A 4 -6.00 5.08 -0.58
CA TRP A 4 -7.01 4.33 0.17
C TRP A 4 -6.52 4.00 1.57
N PHE A 5 -5.27 3.55 1.69
CA PHE A 5 -4.62 3.35 2.98
C PHE A 5 -4.66 4.62 3.85
N ARG A 6 -4.32 5.79 3.30
CA ARG A 6 -4.42 7.07 4.02
C ARG A 6 -5.84 7.42 4.47
N ARG A 7 -6.85 7.20 3.61
CA ARG A 7 -8.26 7.46 3.96
C ARG A 7 -8.75 6.53 5.05
N LEU A 8 -8.41 5.24 4.96
CA LEU A 8 -8.68 4.25 5.99
C LEU A 8 -7.99 4.66 7.29
N ASN A 9 -6.71 5.02 7.24
CA ASN A 9 -5.96 5.42 8.42
C ASN A 9 -6.58 6.60 9.17
N LYS A 10 -7.03 7.64 8.44
CA LYS A 10 -7.67 8.81 9.06
C LYS A 10 -8.90 8.48 9.91
N ILE A 11 -9.65 7.44 9.55
CA ILE A 11 -10.91 7.08 10.22
C ILE A 11 -10.68 5.89 11.17
N TYR A 12 -9.94 4.89 10.71
CA TYR A 12 -9.78 3.60 11.36
C TYR A 12 -8.70 3.62 12.46
N LEU A 13 -7.59 4.33 12.28
CA LEU A 13 -6.54 4.42 13.32
C LEU A 13 -7.06 5.01 14.64
N PRO A 14 -7.78 6.14 14.69
CA PRO A 14 -8.24 6.69 15.96
C PRO A 14 -9.23 5.78 16.69
N LEU A 15 -10.05 5.02 15.95
CA LEU A 15 -11.01 4.07 16.52
C LEU A 15 -10.33 2.78 17.02
N SER A 16 -9.34 2.28 16.29
CA SER A 16 -8.67 1.00 16.57
C SER A 16 -7.55 1.12 17.60
N LYS A 17 -6.91 2.29 17.75
CA LYS A 17 -5.82 2.54 18.70
C LYS A 17 -6.17 2.17 20.16
N PRO A 18 -7.30 2.62 20.76
CA PRO A 18 -7.62 2.27 22.14
C PRO A 18 -7.89 0.77 22.32
N ILE A 19 -8.52 0.13 21.33
CA ILE A 19 -8.80 -1.32 21.35
C ILE A 19 -7.49 -2.11 21.27
N ALA A 20 -6.58 -1.69 20.39
CA ALA A 20 -5.26 -2.31 20.23
C ALA A 20 -4.40 -2.21 21.48
N THR A 21 -4.47 -1.11 22.25
CA THR A 21 -3.71 -0.96 23.50
C THR A 21 -4.17 -1.87 24.65
N VAL A 22 -5.41 -2.39 24.59
CA VAL A 22 -5.97 -3.26 25.65
C VAL A 22 -5.65 -4.74 25.42
N ILE A 23 -5.46 -5.15 24.17
CA ILE A 23 -5.12 -6.53 23.81
C ILE A 23 -3.69 -6.82 24.29
N LYS A 24 -3.47 -7.88 25.08
CA LYS A 24 -2.16 -8.22 25.66
C LYS A 24 -1.31 -9.20 24.82
N ASP A 25 -1.86 -9.76 23.75
CA ASP A 25 -1.16 -10.70 22.88
C ASP A 25 -0.11 -9.98 22.04
N LYS A 26 1.15 -10.45 22.09
CA LYS A 26 2.29 -9.87 21.38
C LYS A 26 2.63 -10.62 20.09
N ASN A 27 1.88 -11.66 19.73
CA ASN A 27 2.15 -12.44 18.53
C ASN A 27 1.50 -11.79 17.30
N TYR A 28 2.30 -11.11 16.49
CA TYR A 28 1.88 -10.58 15.20
C TYR A 28 2.95 -10.80 14.14
N LYS A 29 2.50 -11.05 12.90
CA LYS A 29 3.39 -11.13 11.74
C LYS A 29 3.74 -9.72 11.28
N THR A 30 5.00 -9.51 10.90
CA THR A 30 5.48 -8.24 10.36
C THR A 30 5.57 -8.28 8.83
N GLN A 31 5.90 -9.45 8.29
CA GLN A 31 6.01 -9.69 6.85
C GLN A 31 4.66 -10.05 6.23
N SER A 32 4.48 -9.58 5.01
CA SER A 32 3.34 -9.85 4.16
C SER A 32 3.74 -10.75 3.01
N ASP A 33 2.83 -11.62 2.60
CA ASP A 33 3.04 -12.41 1.40
C ASP A 33 3.00 -11.49 0.16
N ASP A 34 3.72 -11.87 -0.90
CA ASP A 34 3.59 -11.20 -2.20
C ASP A 34 2.21 -11.46 -2.79
N VAL A 35 1.29 -10.53 -2.53
CA VAL A 35 -0.10 -10.59 -2.98
C VAL A 35 -0.20 -10.65 -4.51
N TYR A 36 0.74 -10.03 -5.23
CA TYR A 36 0.72 -10.01 -6.69
C TYR A 36 1.10 -11.36 -7.29
N ASN A 37 2.17 -11.97 -6.78
CA ASN A 37 2.60 -13.29 -7.20
C ASN A 37 1.56 -14.35 -6.83
N ARG A 38 1.06 -14.34 -5.59
CA ARG A 38 -0.02 -15.23 -5.14
C ARG A 38 -1.28 -15.11 -6.01
N TYR A 39 -1.69 -13.88 -6.34
CA TYR A 39 -2.86 -13.66 -7.20
C TYR A 39 -2.62 -14.21 -8.61
N LYS A 40 -1.43 -13.95 -9.17
CA LYS A 40 -1.06 -14.40 -10.51
C LYS A 40 -1.00 -15.93 -10.61
N GLU A 41 -0.44 -16.60 -9.60
CA GLU A 41 -0.40 -18.07 -9.53
C GLU A 41 -1.81 -18.65 -9.48
N LYS A 42 -2.68 -18.09 -8.62
CA LYS A 42 -4.05 -18.58 -8.44
C LYS A 42 -4.96 -18.33 -9.65
N HIS A 43 -4.82 -17.19 -10.32
CA HIS A 43 -5.75 -16.75 -11.37
C HIS A 43 -5.17 -16.78 -12.78
N HIS A 44 -3.90 -17.18 -12.93
CA HIS A 44 -3.13 -17.19 -14.18
C HIS A 44 -3.17 -15.87 -14.95
N LYS A 45 -3.43 -14.75 -14.26
CA LYS A 45 -3.56 -13.41 -14.84
C LYS A 45 -3.16 -12.32 -13.86
N SER A 46 -2.78 -11.16 -14.40
CA SER A 46 -2.45 -9.97 -13.61
C SER A 46 -3.68 -9.42 -12.88
N MET A 47 -3.47 -8.92 -11.66
CA MET A 47 -4.53 -8.27 -10.88
C MET A 47 -4.98 -6.97 -11.55
N LYS A 48 -6.29 -6.84 -11.79
CA LYS A 48 -6.87 -5.60 -12.33
C LYS A 48 -6.92 -4.53 -11.24
N ALA A 49 -6.57 -3.30 -11.61
CA ALA A 49 -6.73 -2.16 -10.71
C ALA A 49 -8.23 -1.87 -10.49
N PRO A 50 -8.64 -1.52 -9.26
CA PRO A 50 -9.99 -1.01 -8.98
C PRO A 50 -10.30 0.23 -9.84
N PHE A 51 -11.53 0.35 -10.33
CA PHE A 51 -11.94 1.44 -11.23
C PHE A 51 -11.71 2.84 -10.63
N ILE A 52 -11.83 2.98 -9.30
CA ILE A 52 -11.58 4.23 -8.56
C ILE A 52 -10.11 4.68 -8.66
N LEU A 53 -9.19 3.74 -8.87
CA LEU A 53 -7.75 4.01 -8.99
C LEU A 53 -7.30 4.18 -10.44
N VAL A 54 -8.17 3.94 -11.41
CA VAL A 54 -7.85 4.15 -12.81
C VAL A 54 -7.87 5.65 -13.10
N PRO A 55 -6.75 6.26 -13.54
CA PRO A 55 -6.71 7.67 -13.84
C PRO A 55 -7.64 8.01 -15.02
N PRO A 56 -8.27 9.19 -15.03
CA PRO A 56 -9.11 9.61 -16.13
C PRO A 56 -8.31 9.74 -17.44
N LYS A 57 -9.01 9.66 -18.59
CA LYS A 57 -8.40 9.88 -19.91
C LYS A 57 -7.66 11.23 -19.90
N ARG A 58 -6.45 11.27 -20.48
CA ARG A 58 -5.56 12.45 -20.56
C ARG A 58 -4.98 12.95 -19.22
N ALA A 59 -5.03 12.15 -18.15
CA ALA A 59 -4.37 12.52 -16.88
C ALA A 59 -2.86 12.78 -17.05
N LYS A 60 -2.19 12.03 -17.94
CA LYS A 60 -0.77 12.19 -18.26
C LYS A 60 -0.41 13.56 -18.87
N ASP A 61 -1.37 14.21 -19.53
CA ASP A 61 -1.16 15.48 -20.22
C ASP A 61 -1.25 16.68 -19.24
N LYS A 62 -1.70 16.42 -18.00
CA LYS A 62 -1.99 17.44 -16.99
C LYS A 62 -1.04 17.43 -15.79
N ILE A 63 -0.10 16.48 -15.74
CA ILE A 63 0.76 16.29 -14.56
C ILE A 63 2.21 16.18 -15.04
N SER A 64 3.06 17.12 -14.62
CA SER A 64 4.49 17.04 -14.92
C SER A 64 5.19 15.98 -14.06
N PHE A 65 6.35 15.52 -14.51
CA PHE A 65 7.19 14.61 -13.72
C PHE A 65 7.56 15.19 -12.35
N ARG A 66 7.87 16.50 -12.30
CA ARG A 66 8.16 17.21 -11.04
C ARG A 66 6.96 17.18 -10.09
N ASP A 67 5.76 17.41 -10.60
CA ASP A 67 4.54 17.36 -9.77
C ASP A 67 4.27 15.96 -9.22
N LEU A 68 4.60 14.91 -9.98
CA LEU A 68 4.50 13.53 -9.51
C LEU A 68 5.46 13.28 -8.34
N LEU A 69 6.73 13.67 -8.48
CA LEU A 69 7.72 13.51 -7.42
C LEU A 69 7.31 14.24 -6.14
N GLU A 70 6.91 15.50 -6.26
CA GLU A 70 6.49 16.30 -5.10
C GLU A 70 5.25 15.71 -4.41
N LYS A 71 4.27 15.22 -5.18
CA LYS A 71 3.07 14.60 -4.62
C LYS A 71 3.37 13.27 -3.93
N THR A 72 4.29 12.47 -4.48
CA THR A 72 4.74 11.22 -3.86
C THR A 72 5.46 11.50 -2.55
N ASP A 73 6.42 12.43 -2.54
CA ASP A 73 7.16 12.81 -1.32
C ASP A 73 6.25 13.33 -0.20
N LYS A 74 5.28 14.20 -0.56
CA LYS A 74 4.27 14.69 0.38
C LYS A 74 3.40 13.58 0.95
N GLU A 75 3.00 12.60 0.13
CA GLU A 75 2.19 11.47 0.59
C GLU A 75 3.01 10.57 1.53
N THR A 76 4.28 10.28 1.21
CA THR A 76 5.19 9.52 2.07
C THR A 76 5.35 10.17 3.45
N LYS A 77 5.70 11.47 3.48
CA LYS A 77 5.81 12.24 4.74
C LYS A 77 4.52 12.22 5.54
N SER A 78 3.37 12.33 4.86
CA SER A 78 2.07 12.26 5.53
C SER A 78 1.82 10.90 6.17
N LEU A 79 2.26 9.80 5.56
CA LEU A 79 2.12 8.46 6.12
C LEU A 79 3.06 8.25 7.31
N GLU A 80 4.31 8.67 7.19
CA GLU A 80 5.30 8.62 8.27
C GLU A 80 4.78 9.34 9.52
N LEU A 81 4.27 10.56 9.36
CA LEU A 81 3.69 11.32 10.46
C LEU A 81 2.48 10.61 11.09
N MET A 82 1.62 9.97 10.29
CA MET A 82 0.46 9.24 10.80
C MET A 82 0.83 8.04 11.68
N VAL A 83 1.95 7.38 11.39
CA VAL A 83 2.37 6.15 12.10
C VAL A 83 3.44 6.41 13.17
N SER A 84 4.12 7.55 13.14
CA SER A 84 5.24 7.92 14.03
C SER A 84 4.97 7.76 15.54
N ASN A 85 3.72 7.94 15.97
CA ASN A 85 3.31 7.88 17.38
C ASN A 85 2.52 6.60 17.72
N ILE A 86 2.74 5.53 16.97
CA ILE A 86 2.13 4.22 17.18
C ILE A 86 3.27 3.23 17.47
N SER A 87 3.26 2.64 18.68
CA SER A 87 4.20 1.57 19.02
C SER A 87 3.95 0.34 18.15
N ASP A 88 5.01 -0.41 17.82
CA ASP A 88 4.93 -1.65 17.04
C ASP A 88 3.90 -2.65 17.57
N ASP A 89 3.79 -2.78 18.89
CA ASP A 89 2.82 -3.68 19.53
C ASP A 89 1.36 -3.29 19.22
N ALA A 90 1.05 -1.99 19.32
CA ALA A 90 -0.25 -1.46 18.91
C ALA A 90 -0.46 -1.59 17.38
N ALA A 91 0.57 -1.34 16.58
CA ALA A 91 0.52 -1.46 15.13
C ALA A 91 0.22 -2.92 14.68
N GLY A 92 0.83 -3.90 15.33
CA GLY A 92 0.62 -5.32 15.05
C GLY A 92 -0.81 -5.82 15.29
N LYS A 93 -1.60 -5.07 16.08
CA LYS A 93 -2.98 -5.41 16.47
C LYS A 93 -4.04 -4.71 15.65
N ILE A 94 -3.72 -3.55 15.06
CA ILE A 94 -4.63 -2.82 14.19
C ILE A 94 -4.69 -3.54 12.85
N ARG A 95 -5.81 -4.23 12.54
CA ARG A 95 -6.01 -4.96 11.29
C ARG A 95 -6.93 -4.22 10.32
N PHE A 96 -6.49 -4.10 9.07
CA PHE A 96 -7.30 -3.49 8.02
C PHE A 96 -8.20 -4.53 7.35
N PRO A 97 -9.43 -4.15 6.98
CA PRO A 97 -10.33 -5.02 6.23
C PRO A 97 -9.91 -5.07 4.75
N ASP A 98 -8.88 -5.85 4.45
CA ASP A 98 -8.42 -6.16 3.09
C ASP A 98 -8.33 -7.68 2.89
N PRO A 99 -9.41 -8.33 2.42
CA PRO A 99 -9.44 -9.78 2.28
C PRO A 99 -8.49 -10.31 1.20
N ILE A 100 -8.08 -9.48 0.23
CA ILE A 100 -7.14 -9.88 -0.82
C ILE A 100 -5.75 -10.06 -0.22
N ALA A 101 -5.41 -9.21 0.77
CA ALA A 101 -4.18 -9.27 1.54
C ALA A 101 -4.32 -10.05 2.86
N ASN A 102 -5.39 -10.81 3.06
CA ASN A 102 -5.67 -11.59 4.28
C ASN A 102 -5.75 -10.73 5.57
N ASN A 103 -6.43 -9.58 5.48
CA ASN A 103 -6.68 -8.65 6.58
C ASN A 103 -5.40 -8.27 7.35
N PRO A 104 -4.44 -7.60 6.68
CA PRO A 104 -3.12 -7.32 7.22
C PRO A 104 -3.20 -6.41 8.45
N ASN A 105 -2.27 -6.56 9.39
CA ASN A 105 -2.09 -5.55 10.43
C ASN A 105 -1.41 -4.28 9.87
N LEU A 106 -1.23 -3.24 10.70
CA LEU A 106 -0.66 -1.97 10.25
C LEU A 106 0.78 -2.12 9.74
N ILE A 107 1.59 -2.96 10.40
CA ILE A 107 2.97 -3.24 9.98
C ILE A 107 2.97 -3.93 8.61
N GLN A 108 2.16 -4.99 8.47
CA GLN A 108 1.98 -5.69 7.21
C GLN A 108 1.42 -4.76 6.11
N SER A 109 0.57 -3.80 6.46
CA SER A 109 0.05 -2.84 5.50
C SER A 109 1.14 -1.91 4.96
N ILE A 110 2.11 -1.53 5.80
CA ILE A 110 3.30 -0.78 5.37
C ILE A 110 4.18 -1.64 4.47
N ASP A 111 4.42 -2.90 4.86
CA ASP A 111 5.19 -3.86 4.06
C ASP A 111 4.54 -4.12 2.68
N LEU A 112 3.20 -4.24 2.63
CA LEU A 112 2.43 -4.35 1.40
C LEU A 112 2.55 -3.13 0.49
N ILE A 113 2.71 -1.93 1.05
CA ILE A 113 3.00 -0.72 0.25
C ILE A 113 4.37 -0.85 -0.42
N GLY A 114 5.38 -1.36 0.30
CA GLY A 114 6.69 -1.65 -0.29
C GLY A 114 6.63 -2.68 -1.41
N ILE A 115 5.90 -3.78 -1.20
CA ILE A 115 5.65 -4.81 -2.22
C ILE A 115 4.94 -4.20 -3.45
N HIS A 116 3.94 -3.34 -3.22
CA HIS A 116 3.20 -2.63 -4.26
C HIS A 116 4.10 -1.72 -5.11
N GLU A 117 4.96 -0.94 -4.47
CA GLU A 117 5.89 -0.04 -5.16
C GLU A 117 6.93 -0.82 -5.96
N ASN A 118 7.51 -1.88 -5.38
CA ASN A 118 8.46 -2.74 -6.07
C ASN A 118 7.82 -3.41 -7.30
N HIS A 119 6.58 -3.89 -7.18
CA HIS A 119 5.82 -4.43 -8.32
C HIS A 119 5.71 -3.40 -9.46
N HIS A 120 5.36 -2.15 -9.15
CA HIS A 120 5.27 -1.10 -10.16
C HIS A 120 6.62 -0.73 -10.77
N PHE A 121 7.67 -0.66 -9.95
CA PHE A 121 9.04 -0.41 -10.43
C PHE A 121 9.48 -1.47 -11.45
N LEU A 122 9.25 -2.75 -11.16
CA LEU A 122 9.59 -3.85 -12.05
C LEU A 122 8.80 -3.80 -13.37
N LEU A 123 7.52 -3.41 -13.34
CA LEU A 123 6.73 -3.20 -14.55
C LEU A 123 7.28 -2.07 -15.42
N CYS A 124 7.66 -0.94 -14.82
CA CYS A 124 8.28 0.18 -15.52
C CYS A 124 9.62 -0.23 -16.13
N LYS A 125 10.48 -0.90 -15.37
CA LYS A 125 11.78 -1.41 -15.86
C LYS A 125 11.59 -2.32 -17.06
N LYS A 126 10.64 -3.25 -17.00
CA LYS A 126 10.31 -4.15 -18.12
C LYS A 126 9.86 -3.35 -19.35
N TRP A 127 8.95 -2.40 -19.18
CA TRP A 127 8.46 -1.57 -20.28
C TRP A 127 9.56 -0.76 -20.96
N VAL A 128 10.45 -0.13 -20.17
CA VAL A 128 11.61 0.62 -20.69
C VAL A 128 12.53 -0.31 -21.48
N ASN A 129 12.86 -1.49 -20.95
CA ASN A 129 13.70 -2.46 -21.65
C ASN A 129 13.07 -2.94 -22.96
N THR A 130 11.75 -3.17 -23.00
CA THR A 130 11.06 -3.52 -24.25
C THR A 130 11.11 -2.40 -25.27
N LYS A 131 11.05 -1.14 -24.84
CA LYS A 131 11.11 0.04 -25.73
C LYS A 131 12.52 0.34 -26.27
N ILE A 132 13.56 0.00 -25.52
CA ILE A 132 14.96 0.17 -25.96
C ILE A 132 15.35 -0.92 -26.96
N ASN A 133 14.82 -2.13 -26.80
CA ASN A 133 15.11 -3.28 -27.65
C ASN A 133 14.14 -3.44 -28.84
N SER A 134 13.25 -2.47 -29.08
CA SER A 134 12.27 -2.44 -30.18
C SER A 134 12.60 -1.34 -31.17
#